data_AF-A0A968FU15-F1
#
_entry.id   AF-A0A968FU15-F1
#
_cell.length_a   1.000
_cell.length_b   1.000
_cell.length_c   1.000
_cell.angle_alpha   90.00
_cell.angle_beta   90.00
_cell.angle_gamma   90.00
#
_symmetry.space_group_name_H-M   'P 1'
#
loop_
_entity.id
_entity.type
_entity.pdbx_description
1 polymer ?
#
loop_
_entity_poly.entity_id
_entity_poly.type
_entity_poly.pdbx_seq_one_letter_code
_entity_poly.pdbx_strand_id
1 'polypeptide(L)'
;MKFWWFITLLWVGFTGLPVAGQAQSAEDWYRQGFAHSLEGQTRQAIRAYREALDLNPEWAEAHHALGALLFRSGQGPEAVAEFRLAERYYRARTDDQAQTNLTIVRQNLQQAYDELGLEASDFEQIEKVPGKAPGPQWQATGTGFLAGGPGTVLTTYHAVKDAGKIRVRWADGTLRAARLVREFIIYDIAVLEMQPSGPHSLTPLLLGDSSVMKEGEPVHALKDPPAPGLQTGKLLAVNALESNQIIFHIGVSTAPGESGGPLFNRKGEVVGMRFARKHIQNRFRRMKPVPKNTSFAIKSSYLKQTLEKVSRVGKIKQPLASGSSNIKETLSRGRVTIEVSP
;
A
#
# COMPACT_ATOMS: atom_id res chain seq x y z
N MET A 1 -28.08 -16.44 -69.16
CA MET A 1 -27.71 -17.62 -68.33
C MET A 1 -26.79 -17.11 -67.22
N LYS A 2 -27.29 -16.89 -66.00
CA LYS A 2 -27.23 -17.83 -64.85
C LYS A 2 -25.85 -18.48 -64.67
N PHE A 3 -25.09 -18.11 -63.64
CA PHE A 3 -25.12 -18.82 -62.35
C PHE A 3 -24.23 -18.12 -61.31
N TRP A 4 -24.83 -17.86 -60.16
CA TRP A 4 -24.20 -17.46 -58.91
C TRP A 4 -23.67 -18.74 -58.22
N TRP A 5 -22.46 -18.73 -57.68
CA TRP A 5 -22.02 -19.73 -56.69
C TRP A 5 -21.50 -19.01 -55.45
N PHE A 6 -22.17 -19.28 -54.33
CA PHE A 6 -21.73 -18.96 -52.97
C PHE A 6 -20.48 -19.77 -52.63
N ILE A 7 -19.46 -19.11 -52.06
CA ILE A 7 -18.49 -19.78 -51.20
C ILE A 7 -18.64 -19.15 -49.81
N THR A 8 -19.20 -19.95 -48.90
CA THR A 8 -19.21 -19.71 -47.46
C THR A 8 -17.78 -19.82 -46.93
N LEU A 9 -17.21 -18.72 -46.45
CA LEU A 9 -15.98 -18.73 -45.65
C LEU A 9 -16.34 -19.05 -44.20
N LEU A 10 -15.99 -20.27 -43.79
CA LEU A 10 -15.92 -20.73 -42.41
C LEU A 10 -14.97 -19.81 -41.63
N TRP A 11 -15.53 -19.02 -40.72
CA TRP A 11 -14.76 -18.27 -39.72
C TRP A 11 -14.36 -19.25 -38.61
N VAL A 12 -13.14 -19.76 -38.67
CA VAL A 12 -12.54 -20.54 -37.59
C VAL A 12 -11.35 -19.77 -37.04
N GLY A 13 -11.52 -19.30 -35.80
CA GLY A 13 -10.44 -19.18 -34.82
C GLY A 13 -9.61 -17.89 -34.86
N PHE A 14 -9.85 -17.01 -33.88
CA PHE A 14 -8.88 -16.75 -32.82
C PHE A 14 -9.56 -15.90 -31.72
N THR A 15 -10.19 -16.54 -30.73
CA THR A 15 -10.52 -15.85 -29.49
C THR A 15 -9.22 -15.70 -28.71
N GLY A 16 -8.55 -14.56 -28.87
CA GLY A 16 -7.46 -14.17 -27.99
C GLY A 16 -8.00 -14.01 -26.58
N LEU A 17 -7.77 -15.02 -25.72
CA LEU A 17 -7.84 -14.84 -24.28
C LEU A 17 -6.82 -13.74 -23.90
N PRO A 18 -7.15 -12.83 -22.97
CA PRO A 18 -6.16 -11.90 -22.45
C PRO A 18 -5.08 -12.74 -21.75
N VAL A 19 -3.88 -12.77 -22.32
CA VAL A 19 -2.70 -13.31 -21.65
C VAL A 19 -2.52 -12.47 -20.39
N ALA A 20 -2.71 -13.09 -19.22
CA ALA A 20 -2.35 -12.49 -17.95
C ALA A 20 -0.88 -12.03 -18.06
N GLY A 21 -0.64 -10.73 -17.96
CA GLY A 21 0.69 -10.15 -18.13
C GLY A 21 1.68 -10.84 -17.20
N GLN A 22 2.72 -11.44 -17.78
CA GLN A 22 3.82 -12.00 -17.00
C GLN A 22 4.41 -10.88 -16.12
N ALA A 23 4.66 -11.19 -14.85
CA ALA A 23 5.38 -10.27 -13.98
C ALA A 23 6.76 -10.02 -14.60
N GLN A 24 7.08 -8.75 -14.86
CA GLN A 24 8.34 -8.37 -15.49
C GLN A 24 9.52 -8.65 -14.56
N SER A 25 10.58 -9.26 -15.07
CA SER A 25 11.81 -9.50 -14.31
C SER A 25 12.67 -8.22 -14.19
N ALA A 26 13.71 -8.26 -13.36
CA ALA A 26 14.70 -7.18 -13.32
C ALA A 26 15.28 -6.91 -14.72
N GLU A 27 15.58 -7.97 -15.48
CA GLU A 27 16.10 -7.88 -16.84
C GLU A 27 15.12 -7.27 -17.83
N ASP A 28 13.82 -7.53 -17.68
CA ASP A 28 12.80 -6.89 -18.52
C ASP A 28 12.74 -5.38 -18.28
N TRP A 29 12.81 -4.97 -17.02
CA TRP A 29 12.87 -3.55 -16.65
C TRP A 29 14.15 -2.88 -17.11
N TYR A 30 15.31 -3.54 -16.97
CA TYR A 30 16.58 -3.02 -17.46
C TYR A 30 16.57 -2.84 -18.98
N ARG A 31 16.04 -3.83 -19.74
CA ARG A 31 15.91 -3.74 -21.20
C ARG A 31 15.00 -2.58 -21.62
N GLN A 32 13.89 -2.37 -20.92
CA GLN A 32 13.02 -1.21 -21.14
C GLN A 32 13.73 0.11 -20.83
N GLY A 33 14.47 0.18 -19.72
CA GLY A 33 15.27 1.35 -19.36
C GLY A 33 16.28 1.71 -20.45
N PHE A 34 16.96 0.69 -20.98
CA PHE A 34 17.89 0.84 -22.08
C PHE A 34 17.21 1.31 -23.37
N ALA A 35 16.09 0.70 -23.76
CA ALA A 35 15.33 1.12 -24.94
C ALA A 35 14.86 2.58 -24.83
N HIS A 36 14.28 2.98 -23.70
CA HIS A 36 13.86 4.36 -23.46
C HIS A 36 15.03 5.34 -23.45
N SER A 37 16.21 4.91 -22.98
CA SER A 37 17.43 5.73 -22.99
C SER A 37 17.87 6.04 -24.44
N LEU A 38 17.81 5.05 -25.33
CA LEU A 38 18.09 5.23 -26.77
C LEU A 38 17.07 6.15 -27.46
N GLU A 39 15.81 6.11 -27.02
CA GLU A 39 14.74 6.97 -27.52
C GLU A 39 14.76 8.39 -26.95
N GLY A 40 15.72 8.73 -26.08
CA GLY A 40 15.77 10.02 -25.39
C GLY A 40 14.66 10.23 -24.36
N GLN A 41 13.92 9.16 -24.01
CA GLN A 41 12.85 9.16 -23.02
C GLN A 41 13.42 9.06 -21.61
N THR A 42 14.19 10.08 -21.19
CA THR A 42 14.98 10.09 -19.96
C THR A 42 14.17 9.72 -18.71
N ARG A 43 12.94 10.24 -18.57
CA ARG A 43 12.09 9.96 -17.41
C ARG A 43 11.63 8.51 -17.34
N GLN A 44 11.20 7.95 -18.48
CA GLN A 44 10.79 6.54 -18.57
C GLN A 44 11.99 5.62 -18.33
N ALA A 45 13.16 5.97 -18.88
CA ALA A 45 14.38 5.22 -18.71
C ALA A 45 14.85 5.17 -17.25
N ILE A 46 14.90 6.32 -16.57
CA ILE A 46 15.22 6.38 -15.12
C ILE A 46 14.25 5.52 -14.31
N ARG A 47 12.94 5.61 -14.60
CA ARG A 47 11.94 4.81 -13.90
C ARG A 47 12.20 3.31 -14.09
N ALA A 48 12.37 2.87 -15.33
CA ALA A 48 12.57 1.46 -15.64
C ALA A 48 13.88 0.91 -15.04
N TYR A 49 14.97 1.67 -15.03
CA TYR A 49 16.19 1.26 -14.33
C TYR A 49 16.00 1.17 -12.81
N ARG A 50 15.22 2.07 -12.20
CA ARG A 50 14.90 1.99 -10.77
C ARG A 50 14.04 0.75 -10.45
N GLU A 51 13.06 0.41 -11.27
CA GLU A 51 12.27 -0.81 -11.11
C GLU A 51 13.15 -2.07 -11.25
N ALA A 52 14.14 -2.06 -12.16
CA ALA A 52 15.13 -3.14 -12.26
C ALA A 52 15.97 -3.28 -10.99
N LEU A 53 16.41 -2.17 -10.42
CA LEU A 53 17.20 -2.12 -9.18
C LEU A 53 16.37 -2.42 -7.92
N ASP A 54 15.07 -2.15 -7.93
CA ASP A 54 14.15 -2.56 -6.86
C ASP A 54 14.03 -4.10 -6.80
N LEU A 55 14.13 -4.78 -7.94
CA LEU A 55 14.11 -6.24 -8.05
C LEU A 55 15.50 -6.88 -7.85
N ASN A 56 16.57 -6.24 -8.34
CA ASN A 56 17.95 -6.68 -8.15
C ASN A 56 18.85 -5.49 -7.72
N PRO A 57 18.95 -5.22 -6.41
CA PRO A 57 19.68 -4.07 -5.88
C PRO A 57 21.21 -4.15 -6.01
N GLU A 58 21.77 -5.29 -6.38
CA GLU A 58 23.23 -5.49 -6.49
C GLU A 58 23.69 -5.52 -7.95
N TRP A 59 22.82 -5.10 -8.88
CA TRP A 59 23.09 -5.20 -10.29
C TRP A 59 23.99 -4.05 -10.79
N ALA A 60 25.28 -4.33 -10.87
CA ALA A 60 26.32 -3.38 -11.25
C ALA A 60 26.05 -2.66 -12.59
N GLU A 61 25.62 -3.40 -13.62
CA GLU A 61 25.28 -2.87 -14.94
C GLU A 61 24.10 -1.89 -14.88
N ALA A 62 23.07 -2.19 -14.07
CA ALA A 62 21.90 -1.32 -13.93
C ALA A 62 22.24 -0.02 -13.20
N HIS A 63 23.06 -0.08 -12.16
CA HIS A 63 23.61 1.11 -11.50
C HIS A 63 24.46 1.96 -12.45
N HIS A 64 25.36 1.34 -13.23
CA HIS A 64 26.18 2.06 -14.20
C HIS A 64 25.34 2.75 -15.29
N ALA A 65 24.35 2.04 -15.85
CA ALA A 65 23.46 2.57 -16.86
C ALA A 65 22.60 3.73 -16.35
N LEU A 66 22.07 3.62 -15.12
CA LEU A 66 21.32 4.69 -14.47
C LEU A 66 22.22 5.91 -14.18
N GLY A 67 23.42 5.70 -13.64
CA GLY A 67 24.40 6.76 -13.40
C GLY A 67 24.75 7.52 -14.69
N ALA A 68 25.03 6.81 -15.77
CA ALA A 68 25.34 7.42 -17.07
C ALA A 68 24.16 8.21 -17.66
N LEU A 69 22.94 7.77 -17.41
CA LEU A 69 21.73 8.50 -17.83
C LEU A 69 21.50 9.75 -16.98
N LEU A 70 21.63 9.63 -15.65
CA LEU A 70 21.50 10.75 -14.71
C LEU A 70 22.53 11.84 -15.01
N PHE A 71 23.78 11.45 -15.25
CA PHE A 71 24.86 12.36 -15.59
C PHE A 71 24.56 13.18 -16.85
N ARG A 72 24.19 12.50 -17.95
CA ARG A 72 23.79 13.15 -19.20
C ARG A 72 22.53 14.02 -19.08
N SER A 73 21.71 13.79 -18.06
CA SER A 73 20.51 14.58 -17.78
C SER A 73 20.74 15.75 -16.81
N GLY A 74 21.98 16.00 -16.38
CA GLY A 74 22.35 17.07 -15.45
C GLY A 74 22.09 16.76 -13.97
N GLN A 75 21.75 15.51 -13.62
CA GLN A 75 21.55 15.05 -12.23
C GLN A 75 22.87 14.50 -11.68
N GLY A 76 23.85 15.39 -11.54
CA GLY A 76 25.24 15.05 -11.21
C GLY A 76 25.43 14.30 -9.88
N PRO A 77 24.91 14.83 -8.74
CA PRO A 77 25.08 14.17 -7.44
C PRO A 77 24.49 12.75 -7.39
N GLU A 78 23.31 12.54 -7.99
CA GLU A 78 22.69 11.22 -8.09
C GLU A 78 23.48 10.29 -9.01
N ALA A 79 24.06 10.81 -10.10
CA ALA A 79 24.93 10.03 -10.97
C ALA A 79 26.18 9.51 -10.25
N VAL A 80 26.83 10.36 -9.44
CA VAL A 80 27.98 9.98 -8.61
C VAL A 80 27.60 8.85 -7.65
N ALA A 81 26.44 8.94 -7.00
CA ALA A 81 25.96 7.88 -6.09
C ALA A 81 25.80 6.53 -6.81
N GLU A 82 25.19 6.52 -7.99
CA GLU A 82 24.97 5.31 -8.79
C GLU A 82 26.29 4.73 -9.34
N PHE A 83 27.23 5.58 -9.79
CA PHE A 83 28.55 5.13 -10.22
C PHE A 83 29.37 4.51 -9.08
N ARG A 84 29.31 5.05 -7.87
CA ARG A 84 29.97 4.44 -6.69
C ARG A 84 29.37 3.08 -6.34
N LEU A 85 28.04 2.91 -6.45
CA LEU A 85 27.39 1.61 -6.27
C LEU A 85 27.83 0.61 -7.34
N ALA A 86 27.83 1.02 -8.61
CA ALA A 86 28.34 0.18 -9.71
C ALA A 86 29.81 -0.24 -9.47
N GLU A 87 30.67 0.70 -9.05
CA GLU A 87 32.08 0.42 -8.76
C GLU A 87 32.22 -0.63 -7.65
N ARG A 88 31.45 -0.47 -6.57
CA ARG A 88 31.44 -1.41 -5.45
C ARG A 88 31.03 -2.81 -5.88
N TYR A 89 29.95 -2.93 -6.65
CA TYR A 89 29.44 -4.24 -7.07
C TYR A 89 30.36 -4.90 -8.11
N TYR A 90 31.00 -4.13 -9.01
CA TYR A 90 32.03 -4.69 -9.89
C TYR A 90 33.29 -5.14 -9.14
N ARG A 91 33.73 -4.43 -8.09
CA ARG A 91 34.86 -4.85 -7.24
C ARG A 91 34.60 -6.19 -6.53
N ALA A 92 33.34 -6.53 -6.26
CA ALA A 92 32.95 -7.77 -5.60
C ALA A 92 32.85 -8.97 -6.58
N ARG A 93 32.94 -8.74 -7.89
CA ARG A 93 32.83 -9.77 -8.94
C ARG A 93 34.22 -10.25 -9.40
N THR A 94 34.29 -11.50 -9.82
CA THR A 94 35.55 -12.16 -10.24
C THR A 94 35.60 -12.52 -11.73
N ASP A 95 34.57 -12.16 -12.51
CA ASP A 95 34.54 -12.40 -13.95
C ASP A 95 35.32 -11.35 -14.76
N ASP A 96 35.83 -11.73 -15.93
CA ASP A 96 36.66 -10.87 -16.79
C ASP A 96 35.94 -9.59 -17.23
N GLN A 97 34.63 -9.66 -17.45
CA GLN A 97 33.81 -8.51 -17.85
C GLN A 97 33.71 -7.47 -16.72
N ALA A 98 33.70 -7.92 -15.46
CA ALA A 98 33.66 -7.01 -14.31
C ALA A 98 34.88 -6.09 -14.25
N GLN A 99 36.09 -6.56 -14.62
CA GLN A 99 37.28 -5.71 -14.61
C GLN A 99 37.21 -4.61 -15.69
N THR A 100 36.79 -4.95 -16.90
CA THR A 100 36.58 -3.96 -17.97
C THR A 100 35.50 -2.94 -17.58
N ASN A 101 34.36 -3.40 -17.07
CA ASN A 101 33.27 -2.52 -16.66
C ASN A 101 33.68 -1.65 -15.45
N LEU A 102 34.47 -2.18 -14.52
CA LEU A 102 35.02 -1.42 -13.41
C LEU A 102 35.89 -0.27 -13.88
N THR A 103 36.74 -0.49 -14.89
CA THR A 103 37.55 0.59 -15.49
C THR A 103 36.67 1.69 -16.07
N ILE A 104 35.60 1.33 -16.81
CA ILE A 104 34.68 2.30 -17.41
C ILE A 104 33.92 3.08 -16.32
N VAL A 105 33.42 2.39 -15.30
CA VAL A 105 32.72 3.03 -14.17
C VAL A 105 33.64 4.02 -13.46
N ARG A 106 34.89 3.65 -13.21
CA ARG A 106 35.88 4.55 -12.57
C ARG A 106 36.15 5.80 -13.41
N GLN A 107 36.24 5.66 -14.73
CA GLN A 107 36.42 6.80 -15.62
C GLN A 107 35.20 7.73 -15.59
N ASN A 108 33.99 7.17 -15.66
CA ASN A 108 32.76 7.95 -15.58
C ASN A 108 32.59 8.63 -14.21
N LEU A 109 32.97 7.94 -13.13
CA LEU A 109 32.95 8.49 -11.78
C LEU A 109 33.93 9.65 -11.64
N GLN A 110 35.16 9.49 -12.15
CA GLN A 110 36.17 10.55 -12.15
C GLN A 110 35.69 11.77 -12.95
N GLN A 111 35.16 11.54 -14.14
CA GLN A 111 34.59 12.63 -14.95
C GLN A 111 33.46 13.36 -14.19
N ALA A 112 32.60 12.62 -13.50
CA ALA A 112 31.51 13.22 -12.72
C ALA A 112 32.03 14.04 -11.54
N TYR A 113 33.12 13.62 -10.89
CA TYR A 113 33.80 14.43 -9.88
C TYR A 113 34.36 15.73 -10.47
N ASP A 114 35.10 15.63 -11.57
CA ASP A 114 35.75 16.77 -12.22
C ASP A 114 34.72 17.82 -12.67
N GLU A 115 33.61 17.40 -13.29
CA GLU A 115 32.57 18.30 -13.78
C GLU A 115 31.77 18.99 -12.65
N LEU A 116 31.63 18.34 -11.49
CA LEU A 116 30.88 18.86 -10.36
C LEU A 116 31.76 19.60 -9.33
N GLY A 117 33.08 19.56 -9.50
CA GLY A 117 34.03 20.08 -8.52
C GLY A 117 33.93 19.35 -7.18
N LEU A 118 33.70 18.04 -7.24
CA LEU A 118 33.54 17.16 -6.08
C LEU A 118 34.73 16.21 -5.96
N GLU A 119 35.06 15.81 -4.75
CA GLU A 119 36.12 14.84 -4.45
C GLU A 119 35.54 13.56 -3.83
N ALA A 120 36.28 12.45 -3.92
CA ALA A 120 35.84 11.19 -3.32
C ALA A 120 35.53 11.32 -1.81
N SER A 121 36.27 12.19 -1.11
CA SER A 121 36.12 12.54 0.31
C SER A 121 34.81 13.25 0.65
N ASP A 122 34.20 13.96 -0.29
CA ASP A 122 32.90 14.64 -0.07
C ASP A 122 31.78 13.62 0.20
N PHE A 123 32.05 12.36 -0.11
CA PHE A 123 31.17 11.23 0.07
C PHE A 123 31.78 10.17 1.00
N GLU A 124 32.92 10.38 1.65
CA GLU A 124 33.50 9.44 2.64
C GLU A 124 32.58 9.26 3.86
N GLN A 125 31.80 10.28 4.21
CA GLN A 125 30.75 10.16 5.24
C GLN A 125 29.52 9.38 4.73
N ILE A 126 29.29 9.38 3.42
CA ILE A 126 28.25 8.60 2.75
C ILE A 126 28.73 7.14 2.59
N GLU A 127 30.06 6.92 2.50
CA GLU A 127 30.71 5.61 2.40
C GLU A 127 30.73 4.80 3.71
N LYS A 128 30.43 5.44 4.85
CA LYS A 128 29.88 4.73 6.01
C LYS A 128 28.44 4.32 5.71
N VAL A 129 28.27 3.44 4.72
CA VAL A 129 27.02 2.74 4.47
C VAL A 129 26.95 1.57 5.48
N PRO A 130 26.16 1.65 6.56
CA PRO A 130 25.61 0.42 7.13
C PRO A 130 24.91 -0.30 5.98
N GLY A 131 25.19 -1.58 5.74
CA GLY A 131 24.71 -2.31 4.57
C GLY A 131 23.25 -1.96 4.23
N LYS A 132 23.00 -1.57 2.97
CA LYS A 132 21.73 -1.01 2.50
C LYS A 132 21.46 0.34 3.20
N ALA A 133 21.41 1.48 2.48
CA ALA A 133 20.53 2.55 2.96
C ALA A 133 19.17 1.86 3.11
N PRO A 134 18.64 1.66 4.32
CA PRO A 134 17.47 0.82 4.46
C PRO A 134 16.41 1.47 3.60
N GLY A 135 15.99 0.79 2.52
CA GLY A 135 14.80 1.18 1.77
C GLY A 135 13.71 1.48 2.79
N PRO A 136 12.81 2.45 2.51
CA PRO A 136 11.96 3.11 3.49
C PRO A 136 11.61 2.18 4.65
N GLN A 137 12.04 2.50 5.88
CA GLN A 137 11.76 1.63 7.01
C GLN A 137 10.25 1.62 7.23
N TRP A 138 9.61 0.55 6.76
CA TRP A 138 8.17 0.37 6.84
C TRP A 138 7.80 -0.16 8.22
N GLN A 139 6.87 0.53 8.86
CA GLN A 139 6.36 0.14 10.16
C GLN A 139 4.85 -0.08 10.05
N ALA A 140 4.38 -1.20 10.58
CA ALA A 140 2.94 -1.45 10.70
C ALA A 140 2.38 -0.57 11.83
N THR A 141 1.50 0.35 11.48
CA THR A 141 0.98 1.37 12.42
C THR A 141 -0.50 1.21 12.75
N GLY A 142 -1.21 0.36 12.01
CA GLY A 142 -2.62 0.09 12.27
C GLY A 142 -3.23 -0.88 11.28
N THR A 143 -4.56 -0.98 11.34
CA THR A 143 -5.36 -1.79 10.43
C THR A 143 -6.37 -0.90 9.74
N GLY A 144 -6.72 -1.26 8.51
CA GLY A 144 -7.75 -0.59 7.74
C GLY A 144 -8.61 -1.59 7.00
N PHE A 145 -9.60 -1.09 6.29
CA PHE A 145 -10.44 -1.90 5.44
C PHE A 145 -10.98 -1.13 4.26
N LEU A 146 -11.21 -1.85 3.15
CA LEU A 146 -11.81 -1.31 1.95
C LEU A 146 -13.29 -1.01 2.25
N ALA A 147 -13.73 0.22 1.99
CA ALA A 147 -15.11 0.63 2.20
C ALA A 147 -15.48 1.82 1.31
N GLY A 148 -16.72 1.87 0.84
CA GLY A 148 -17.18 2.91 -0.07
C GLY A 148 -16.88 2.55 -1.53
N GLY A 149 -16.08 3.38 -2.21
CA GLY A 149 -15.69 3.17 -3.60
C GLY A 149 -14.53 2.18 -3.77
N PRO A 150 -14.30 1.67 -5.01
CA PRO A 150 -13.14 0.84 -5.30
C PRO A 150 -11.84 1.54 -4.88
N GLY A 151 -10.98 0.83 -4.16
CA GLY A 151 -9.67 1.35 -3.74
C GLY A 151 -9.70 2.30 -2.55
N THR A 152 -10.88 2.65 -2.03
CA THR A 152 -11.01 3.49 -0.82
C THR A 152 -10.78 2.65 0.42
N VAL A 153 -9.89 3.10 1.31
CA VAL A 153 -9.56 2.44 2.58
C VAL A 153 -9.87 3.38 3.74
N LEU A 154 -10.60 2.88 4.73
CA LEU A 154 -10.77 3.52 6.02
C LEU A 154 -9.75 2.99 7.03
N THR A 155 -9.15 3.89 7.80
CA THR A 155 -8.30 3.56 8.93
C THR A 155 -8.30 4.71 9.94
N THR A 156 -7.48 4.62 11.00
CA THR A 156 -7.28 5.72 11.94
C THR A 156 -6.30 6.76 11.42
N TYR A 157 -6.57 8.04 11.72
CA TYR A 157 -5.68 9.13 11.30
C TYR A 157 -4.30 9.03 11.98
N HIS A 158 -4.23 8.67 13.25
CA HIS A 158 -2.96 8.51 13.96
C HIS A 158 -2.07 7.42 13.38
N ALA A 159 -2.62 6.46 12.62
CA ALA A 159 -1.81 5.44 11.95
C ALA A 159 -1.00 6.03 10.79
N VAL A 160 -1.41 7.19 10.25
CA VAL A 160 -0.83 7.81 9.04
C VAL A 160 -0.41 9.27 9.22
N LYS A 161 -0.64 9.88 10.38
CA LYS A 161 -0.48 11.33 10.61
C LYS A 161 0.92 11.89 10.32
N ASP A 162 1.96 11.08 10.52
CA ASP A 162 3.37 11.48 10.38
C ASP A 162 4.05 10.71 9.22
N ALA A 163 3.25 10.16 8.30
CA ALA A 163 3.75 9.31 7.21
C ALA A 163 4.17 10.13 6.00
N GLY A 164 5.43 10.01 5.56
CA GLY A 164 5.86 10.48 4.24
C GLY A 164 5.41 9.56 3.12
N LYS A 165 5.32 8.25 3.38
CA LYS A 165 4.78 7.24 2.45
C LYS A 165 3.80 6.31 3.17
N ILE A 166 2.72 5.95 2.47
CA ILE A 166 1.69 5.03 2.98
C ILE A 166 1.55 3.86 2.01
N ARG A 167 1.48 2.65 2.55
CA ARG A 167 1.07 1.45 1.81
C ARG A 167 0.15 0.59 2.67
N VAL A 168 -0.55 -0.31 2.00
CA VAL A 168 -1.36 -1.34 2.65
C VAL A 168 -0.80 -2.71 2.36
N ARG A 169 -0.99 -3.65 3.29
CA ARG A 169 -0.62 -5.06 3.14
C ARG A 169 -1.83 -5.96 3.39
N TRP A 170 -2.08 -6.90 2.49
CA TRP A 170 -3.07 -7.97 2.70
C TRP A 170 -2.48 -9.12 3.52
N ALA A 171 -3.36 -10.03 3.97
CA ALA A 171 -2.96 -11.19 4.77
C ALA A 171 -2.02 -12.16 4.02
N ASP A 172 -2.07 -12.18 2.68
CA ASP A 172 -1.18 -12.98 1.82
C ASP A 172 0.19 -12.32 1.59
N GLY A 173 0.43 -11.14 2.18
CA GLY A 173 1.67 -10.38 2.02
C GLY A 173 1.66 -9.39 0.87
N THR A 174 0.62 -9.36 0.02
CA THR A 174 0.55 -8.41 -1.10
C THR A 174 0.58 -6.98 -0.60
N LEU A 175 1.36 -6.13 -1.26
CA LEU A 175 1.54 -4.72 -0.92
C LEU A 175 0.93 -3.81 -1.99
N ARG A 176 0.40 -2.65 -1.58
CA ARG A 176 -0.06 -1.62 -2.51
C ARG A 176 0.11 -0.23 -1.92
N ALA A 177 0.65 0.69 -2.72
CA ALA A 177 0.77 2.08 -2.33
C ALA A 177 -0.61 2.73 -2.16
N ALA A 178 -0.73 3.61 -1.16
CA ALA A 178 -1.92 4.38 -0.90
C ALA A 178 -1.55 5.84 -0.64
N ARG A 179 -2.50 6.75 -0.85
CA ARG A 179 -2.37 8.17 -0.50
C ARG A 179 -3.47 8.59 0.46
N LEU A 180 -3.14 9.48 1.39
CA LEU A 180 -4.15 10.13 2.21
C LEU A 180 -5.01 11.05 1.33
N VAL A 181 -6.32 10.82 1.31
CA VAL A 181 -7.28 11.67 0.60
C VAL A 181 -7.88 12.69 1.54
N ARG A 182 -8.25 12.25 2.74
CA ARG A 182 -8.89 13.11 3.74
C ARG A 182 -8.73 12.57 5.16
N GLU A 183 -8.50 13.48 6.09
CA GLU A 183 -8.50 13.25 7.52
C GLU A 183 -9.67 13.94 8.24
N PHE A 184 -10.13 13.30 9.32
CA PHE A 184 -11.14 13.81 10.24
C PHE A 184 -10.58 13.72 11.66
N ILE A 185 -9.78 14.72 12.02
CA ILE A 185 -8.93 14.71 13.23
C ILE A 185 -9.75 14.45 14.50
N ILE A 186 -10.93 15.07 14.65
CA ILE A 186 -11.78 14.97 15.86
C ILE A 186 -12.12 13.51 16.18
N TYR A 187 -12.41 12.71 15.15
CA TYR A 187 -12.78 11.31 15.30
C TYR A 187 -11.68 10.35 14.84
N ASP A 188 -10.48 10.87 14.55
CA ASP A 188 -9.30 10.07 14.18
C ASP A 188 -9.58 9.12 13.02
N ILE A 189 -10.21 9.63 11.97
CA ILE A 189 -10.49 8.86 10.75
C ILE A 189 -9.57 9.36 9.64
N ALA A 190 -8.94 8.44 8.93
CA ALA A 190 -8.29 8.69 7.65
C ALA A 190 -9.00 7.91 6.54
N VAL A 191 -9.22 8.60 5.42
CA VAL A 191 -9.68 8.02 4.16
C VAL A 191 -8.48 8.01 3.22
N LEU A 192 -8.06 6.81 2.84
CA LEU A 192 -6.97 6.59 1.90
C LEU A 192 -7.52 6.12 0.56
N GLU A 193 -6.74 6.34 -0.49
CA GLU A 193 -7.01 5.82 -1.82
C GLU A 193 -5.81 5.03 -2.31
N MET A 194 -6.06 3.78 -2.69
CA MET A 194 -5.06 2.86 -3.21
C MET A 194 -4.88 3.04 -4.71
N GLN A 195 -3.67 2.81 -5.18
CA GLN A 195 -3.39 2.78 -6.61
C GLN A 195 -4.15 1.63 -7.30
N PRO A 196 -4.71 1.82 -8.52
CA PRO A 196 -5.59 0.84 -9.15
C PRO A 196 -4.89 -0.47 -9.56
N SER A 197 -3.57 -0.46 -9.75
CA SER A 197 -2.76 -1.61 -10.14
C SER A 197 -2.59 -2.65 -9.02
N GLY A 198 -2.77 -3.94 -9.35
CA GLY A 198 -2.41 -5.08 -8.49
C GLY A 198 -3.40 -6.24 -8.56
N PRO A 199 -3.05 -7.42 -8.01
CA PRO A 199 -3.78 -8.68 -8.20
C PRO A 199 -5.08 -8.79 -7.38
N HIS A 200 -5.22 -8.00 -6.32
CA HIS A 200 -6.42 -8.03 -5.46
C HIS A 200 -7.59 -7.26 -6.04
N SER A 201 -8.77 -7.88 -5.98
CA SER A 201 -10.04 -7.20 -6.23
C SER A 201 -10.25 -6.10 -5.19
N LEU A 202 -10.56 -4.89 -5.64
CA LEU A 202 -10.81 -3.74 -4.79
C LEU A 202 -12.24 -3.74 -4.21
N THR A 203 -12.77 -4.92 -3.91
CA THR A 203 -14.15 -5.08 -3.44
C THR A 203 -14.29 -4.55 -2.01
N PRO A 204 -15.10 -3.51 -1.79
CA PRO A 204 -15.26 -2.94 -0.45
C PRO A 204 -16.11 -3.85 0.44
N LEU A 205 -15.86 -3.79 1.75
CA LEU A 205 -16.73 -4.38 2.76
C LEU A 205 -18.06 -3.62 2.82
N LEU A 206 -19.14 -4.37 3.04
CA LEU A 206 -20.47 -3.82 3.16
C LEU A 206 -20.62 -3.06 4.48
N LEU A 207 -20.88 -1.75 4.42
CA LEU A 207 -21.20 -0.95 5.60
C LEU A 207 -22.67 -1.16 5.98
N GLY A 208 -22.92 -1.88 7.07
CA GLY A 208 -24.25 -2.08 7.64
C GLY A 208 -24.83 -0.81 8.27
N ASP A 209 -26.06 -0.89 8.74
CA ASP A 209 -26.69 0.21 9.50
C ASP A 209 -26.46 0.04 11.00
N SER A 210 -25.58 0.87 11.56
CA SER A 210 -25.30 0.89 13.00
C SER A 210 -26.42 1.50 13.84
N SER A 211 -27.36 2.25 13.24
CA SER A 211 -28.41 2.98 13.99
C SER A 211 -29.46 2.03 14.58
N VAL A 212 -29.61 0.85 14.00
CA VAL A 212 -30.57 -0.18 14.44
C VAL A 212 -29.97 -1.17 15.45
N MET A 213 -28.67 -1.09 15.71
CA MET A 213 -27.96 -1.98 16.66
C MET A 213 -28.41 -1.71 18.10
N LYS A 214 -28.59 -2.77 18.89
CA LYS A 214 -28.98 -2.70 20.30
C LYS A 214 -27.91 -3.23 21.24
N GLU A 215 -27.93 -2.76 22.48
CA GLU A 215 -27.08 -3.30 23.54
C GLU A 215 -27.32 -4.80 23.73
N GLY A 216 -26.25 -5.54 24.01
CA GLY A 216 -26.26 -7.00 24.12
C GLY A 216 -26.13 -7.73 22.79
N GLU A 217 -26.31 -7.07 21.64
CA GLU A 217 -26.14 -7.71 20.33
C GLU A 217 -24.69 -8.17 20.11
N PRO A 218 -24.49 -9.34 19.50
CA PRO A 218 -23.15 -9.86 19.26
C PRO A 218 -22.45 -9.10 18.15
N VAL A 219 -21.16 -8.88 18.37
CA VAL A 219 -20.26 -8.23 17.42
C VAL A 219 -18.98 -9.04 17.28
N HIS A 220 -18.36 -8.95 16.11
CA HIS A 220 -17.20 -9.74 15.74
C HIS A 220 -16.07 -8.85 15.24
N ALA A 221 -14.83 -9.25 15.51
CA ALA A 221 -13.65 -8.61 14.97
C ALA A 221 -12.57 -9.66 14.68
N LEU A 222 -11.66 -9.34 13.78
CA LEU A 222 -10.48 -10.16 13.55
C LEU A 222 -9.28 -9.57 14.29
N LYS A 223 -8.50 -10.44 14.93
CA LYS A 223 -7.17 -10.12 15.43
C LYS A 223 -6.18 -10.05 14.27
N ASP A 224 -5.18 -9.19 14.42
CA ASP A 224 -4.07 -9.09 13.47
C ASP A 224 -2.93 -10.07 13.84
N PRO A 225 -2.03 -10.40 12.91
CA PRO A 225 -0.84 -11.19 13.21
C PRO A 225 -0.05 -10.63 14.41
N PRO A 226 0.65 -11.46 15.19
CA PRO A 226 0.99 -12.87 14.92
C PRO A 226 -0.06 -13.91 15.37
N ALA A 227 -1.14 -13.52 16.04
CA ALA A 227 -2.18 -14.44 16.52
C ALA A 227 -3.53 -14.17 15.83
N PRO A 228 -3.65 -14.41 14.51
CA PRO A 228 -4.87 -14.17 13.77
C PRO A 228 -6.00 -15.04 14.32
N GLY A 229 -7.16 -14.44 14.56
CA GLY A 229 -8.28 -15.15 15.15
C GLY A 229 -9.55 -14.32 15.14
N LEU A 230 -10.70 -15.00 15.17
CA LEU A 230 -11.99 -14.36 15.36
C LEU A 230 -12.19 -14.05 16.84
N GLN A 231 -12.43 -12.78 17.16
CA GLN A 231 -12.89 -12.35 18.47
C GLN A 231 -14.38 -12.06 18.41
N THR A 232 -15.12 -12.65 19.34
CA THR A 232 -16.56 -12.44 19.50
C THR A 232 -16.81 -11.73 20.83
N GLY A 233 -17.67 -10.73 20.80
CA GLY A 233 -18.11 -9.99 21.98
C GLY A 233 -19.56 -9.54 21.83
N LYS A 234 -19.98 -8.62 22.70
CA LYS A 234 -21.30 -7.97 22.64
C LYS A 234 -21.15 -6.46 22.52
N LEU A 235 -22.15 -5.79 21.96
CA LEU A 235 -22.30 -4.35 22.07
C LEU A 235 -22.67 -4.01 23.52
N LEU A 236 -21.82 -3.26 24.21
CA LEU A 236 -22.01 -2.96 25.63
C LEU A 236 -22.81 -1.68 25.84
N ALA A 237 -22.59 -0.69 24.99
CA ALA A 237 -23.41 0.51 24.94
C ALA A 237 -23.53 1.01 23.50
N VAL A 238 -24.72 1.42 23.10
CA VAL A 238 -24.94 2.05 21.78
C VAL A 238 -24.32 3.45 21.72
N ASN A 239 -24.18 4.13 22.87
CA ASN A 239 -23.50 5.41 23.01
C ASN A 239 -22.50 5.31 24.16
N ALA A 240 -21.20 5.34 23.85
CA ALA A 240 -20.13 5.24 24.83
C ALA A 240 -20.06 6.45 25.79
N LEU A 241 -20.63 7.59 25.37
CA LEU A 241 -20.77 8.80 26.16
C LEU A 241 -22.19 9.33 25.96
N GLU A 242 -22.81 9.86 27.01
CA GLU A 242 -24.19 10.36 26.98
C GLU A 242 -24.45 11.38 25.86
N SER A 243 -23.49 12.27 25.59
CA SER A 243 -23.59 13.31 24.54
C SER A 243 -23.02 12.89 23.19
N ASN A 244 -22.44 11.69 23.05
CA ASN A 244 -21.79 11.25 21.82
C ASN A 244 -22.51 10.05 21.22
N GLN A 245 -23.33 10.32 20.19
CA GLN A 245 -24.08 9.29 19.48
C GLN A 245 -23.28 8.57 18.39
N ILE A 246 -21.98 8.86 18.24
CA ILE A 246 -21.13 8.36 17.14
C ILE A 246 -20.31 7.14 17.56
N ILE A 247 -20.17 6.88 18.86
CA ILE A 247 -19.22 5.88 19.38
C ILE A 247 -19.97 4.78 20.14
N PHE A 248 -19.72 3.54 19.75
CA PHE A 248 -20.08 2.33 20.49
C PHE A 248 -19.09 2.02 21.61
N HIS A 249 -19.57 1.48 22.73
CA HIS A 249 -18.75 0.72 23.68
C HIS A 249 -18.91 -0.77 23.36
N ILE A 250 -17.79 -1.47 23.13
CA ILE A 250 -17.80 -2.84 22.61
C ILE A 250 -17.06 -3.80 23.55
N GLY A 251 -17.61 -5.00 23.70
CA GLY A 251 -17.05 -6.12 24.47
C GLY A 251 -16.01 -6.91 23.70
N VAL A 252 -15.25 -6.23 22.86
CA VAL A 252 -14.14 -6.77 22.07
C VAL A 252 -12.93 -5.92 22.40
N SER A 253 -11.81 -6.56 22.76
CA SER A 253 -10.56 -5.85 23.01
C SER A 253 -9.92 -5.43 21.70
N THR A 254 -9.26 -4.27 21.68
CA THR A 254 -8.57 -3.75 20.49
C THR A 254 -7.17 -3.32 20.90
N ALA A 255 -6.15 -4.02 20.39
CA ALA A 255 -4.76 -3.65 20.57
C ALA A 255 -4.40 -2.41 19.73
N PRO A 256 -3.32 -1.67 20.03
CA PRO A 256 -2.92 -0.49 19.25
C PRO A 256 -2.87 -0.72 17.74
N GLY A 257 -2.18 -1.78 17.28
CA GLY A 257 -2.09 -2.12 15.85
C GLY A 257 -3.38 -2.61 15.19
N GLU A 258 -4.40 -2.95 15.97
CA GLU A 258 -5.73 -3.34 15.45
C GLU A 258 -6.68 -2.14 15.29
N SER A 259 -6.27 -0.96 15.74
CA SER A 259 -7.05 0.27 15.58
C SER A 259 -7.25 0.57 14.09
N GLY A 260 -8.46 1.00 13.74
CA GLY A 260 -8.87 1.22 12.36
C GLY A 260 -9.43 -0.04 11.70
N GLY A 261 -9.33 -1.20 12.34
CA GLY A 261 -9.95 -2.43 11.87
C GLY A 261 -11.49 -2.42 11.98
N PRO A 262 -12.18 -3.17 11.10
CA PRO A 262 -13.63 -3.24 11.08
C PRO A 262 -14.20 -4.03 12.28
N LEU A 263 -15.42 -3.66 12.68
CA LEU A 263 -16.29 -4.37 13.62
C LEU A 263 -17.54 -4.84 12.86
N PHE A 264 -17.91 -6.10 13.02
CA PHE A 264 -18.93 -6.74 12.22
C PHE A 264 -20.13 -7.20 13.03
N ASN A 265 -21.32 -7.21 12.41
CA ASN A 265 -22.49 -7.92 12.91
C ASN A 265 -22.50 -9.39 12.47
N ARG A 266 -23.53 -10.15 12.85
CA ARG A 266 -23.70 -11.56 12.46
C ARG A 266 -23.83 -11.80 10.95
N LYS A 267 -24.23 -10.78 10.18
CA LYS A 267 -24.36 -10.86 8.72
C LYS A 267 -23.03 -10.64 8.00
N GLY A 268 -21.95 -10.32 8.73
CA GLY A 268 -20.66 -9.96 8.14
C GLY A 268 -20.62 -8.53 7.61
N GLU A 269 -21.59 -7.68 7.97
CA GLU A 269 -21.59 -6.26 7.62
C GLU A 269 -20.78 -5.47 8.65
N VAL A 270 -20.04 -4.47 8.18
CA VAL A 270 -19.29 -3.56 9.05
C VAL A 270 -20.26 -2.60 9.73
N VAL A 271 -20.37 -2.70 11.04
CA VAL A 271 -21.19 -1.81 11.90
C VAL A 271 -20.36 -0.76 12.63
N GLY A 272 -19.03 -0.88 12.59
CA GLY A 272 -18.15 0.20 13.04
C GLY A 272 -16.67 -0.02 12.75
N MET A 273 -15.86 0.98 13.09
CA MET A 273 -14.39 0.95 13.01
C MET A 273 -13.80 1.07 14.42
N ARG A 274 -12.94 0.12 14.80
CA ARG A 274 -12.47 -0.05 16.19
C ARG A 274 -11.32 0.89 16.55
N PHE A 275 -11.23 1.22 17.83
CA PHE A 275 -10.16 2.01 18.43
C PHE A 275 -9.60 1.33 19.67
N ALA A 276 -8.27 1.32 19.80
CA ALA A 276 -7.64 0.96 21.06
C ALA A 276 -8.07 1.92 22.18
N ARG A 277 -8.35 1.33 23.34
CA ARG A 277 -8.86 2.04 24.52
C ARG A 277 -8.02 3.28 24.90
N LYS A 278 -6.68 3.18 24.88
CA LYS A 278 -5.78 4.28 25.26
C LYS A 278 -6.02 5.55 24.43
N HIS A 279 -6.32 5.41 23.14
CA HIS A 279 -6.56 6.55 22.26
C HIS A 279 -7.85 7.31 22.61
N ILE A 280 -8.90 6.56 22.97
CA ILE A 280 -10.18 7.14 23.35
C ILE A 280 -10.12 7.76 24.75
N GLN A 281 -9.42 7.14 25.70
CA GLN A 281 -9.20 7.71 27.04
C GLN A 281 -8.46 9.05 27.01
N ASN A 282 -7.45 9.19 26.15
CA ASN A 282 -6.71 10.45 25.98
C ASN A 282 -7.58 11.56 25.36
N ARG A 283 -8.54 11.19 24.50
CA ARG A 283 -9.41 12.14 23.80
C ARG A 283 -10.65 12.57 24.56
N PHE A 284 -11.23 11.70 25.38
CA PHE A 284 -12.40 12.04 26.19
C PHE A 284 -12.09 11.88 27.67
N ARG A 285 -11.37 12.87 28.21
CA ARG A 285 -10.83 12.91 29.59
C ARG A 285 -11.86 12.74 30.72
N ARG A 286 -13.17 12.80 30.42
CA ARG A 286 -14.28 12.64 31.38
C ARG A 286 -14.96 11.26 31.37
N MET A 287 -14.36 10.25 30.72
CA MET A 287 -14.92 8.89 30.74
C MET A 287 -14.73 8.20 32.08
N LYS A 288 -15.76 7.44 32.49
CA LYS A 288 -15.66 6.47 33.60
C LYS A 288 -14.57 5.42 33.29
N PRO A 289 -13.97 4.79 34.31
CA PRO A 289 -13.02 3.69 34.12
C PRO A 289 -13.58 2.61 33.19
N VAL A 290 -12.87 2.37 32.09
CA VAL A 290 -13.28 1.40 31.07
C VAL A 290 -12.77 0.01 31.48
N PRO A 291 -13.55 -1.09 31.38
CA PRO A 291 -13.05 -2.43 31.69
C PRO A 291 -11.90 -2.87 30.75
N LYS A 292 -10.97 -3.71 31.24
CA LYS A 292 -9.73 -4.10 30.52
C LYS A 292 -9.97 -4.91 29.21
N ASN A 293 -11.13 -5.54 29.05
CA ASN A 293 -11.46 -6.40 27.89
C ASN A 293 -12.50 -5.76 26.95
N THR A 294 -12.56 -4.43 26.95
CA THR A 294 -13.53 -3.67 26.15
C THR A 294 -12.82 -2.57 25.37
N SER A 295 -13.43 -2.11 24.31
CA SER A 295 -12.89 -1.04 23.46
C SER A 295 -14.02 -0.22 22.88
N PHE A 296 -13.72 0.62 21.90
CA PHE A 296 -14.71 1.50 21.29
C PHE A 296 -14.70 1.33 19.79
N ALA A 297 -15.82 1.68 19.15
CA ALA A 297 -15.89 1.75 17.69
C ALA A 297 -16.70 2.96 17.24
N ILE A 298 -16.26 3.61 16.18
CA ILE A 298 -17.10 4.61 15.48
C ILE A 298 -18.14 3.87 14.66
N LYS A 299 -19.40 4.31 14.80
CA LYS A 299 -20.55 3.76 14.10
C LYS A 299 -20.41 3.86 12.59
N SER A 300 -20.78 2.80 11.88
CA SER A 300 -20.77 2.77 10.40
C SER A 300 -21.64 3.85 9.78
N SER A 301 -22.74 4.26 10.41
CA SER A 301 -23.58 5.39 9.98
C SER A 301 -22.78 6.70 9.84
N TYR A 302 -21.89 6.99 10.81
CA TYR A 302 -21.01 8.15 10.75
C TYR A 302 -19.90 7.97 9.71
N LEU A 303 -19.37 6.74 9.54
CA LEU A 303 -18.40 6.44 8.49
C LEU A 303 -18.99 6.64 7.09
N LYS A 304 -20.26 6.27 6.87
CA LYS A 304 -20.98 6.52 5.61
C LYS A 304 -21.05 8.02 5.31
N GLN A 305 -21.48 8.84 6.27
CA GLN A 305 -21.49 10.30 6.13
C GLN A 305 -20.11 10.88 5.87
N THR A 306 -19.07 10.27 6.45
CA THR A 306 -17.67 10.68 6.25
C THR A 306 -17.23 10.40 4.82
N LEU A 307 -17.53 9.22 4.28
CA LEU A 307 -17.21 8.82 2.90
C LEU A 307 -17.99 9.64 1.85
N GLU A 308 -19.23 10.00 2.14
CA GLU A 308 -20.05 10.88 1.28
C GLU A 308 -19.39 12.25 1.10
N LYS A 309 -18.71 12.77 2.14
CA LYS A 309 -17.99 14.06 2.07
C LYS A 309 -16.70 14.00 1.25
N VAL A 310 -16.18 12.81 0.98
CA VAL A 310 -14.91 12.61 0.24
C VAL A 310 -15.15 12.30 -1.24
N SER A 311 -16.30 11.72 -1.57
CA SER A 311 -16.59 11.21 -2.92
C SER A 311 -16.91 12.35 -3.91
N ARG A 312 -15.92 12.75 -4.73
CA ARG A 312 -16.20 13.43 -6.01
C ARG A 312 -16.79 12.38 -6.97
N VAL A 313 -18.08 12.49 -7.30
CA VAL A 313 -18.83 11.69 -8.29
C VAL A 313 -19.26 10.28 -7.84
N GLY A 314 -20.58 10.09 -7.80
CA GLY A 314 -21.24 8.77 -7.87
C GLY A 314 -21.74 8.22 -6.53
N LYS A 315 -23.05 7.95 -6.43
CA LYS A 315 -23.66 7.22 -5.32
C LYS A 315 -22.86 5.93 -5.06
N ILE A 316 -22.46 5.70 -3.80
CA ILE A 316 -21.78 4.50 -3.35
C ILE A 316 -22.63 3.28 -3.75
N LYS A 317 -22.24 2.56 -4.81
CA LYS A 317 -22.84 1.27 -5.13
C LYS A 317 -22.19 0.23 -4.22
N GLN A 318 -22.85 -0.02 -3.09
CA GLN A 318 -22.42 -1.09 -2.19
C GLN A 318 -22.55 -2.44 -2.90
N PRO A 319 -21.56 -3.34 -2.78
CA PRO A 319 -21.66 -4.67 -3.36
C PRO A 319 -22.82 -5.45 -2.73
N LEU A 320 -23.55 -6.20 -3.55
CA LEU A 320 -24.57 -7.14 -3.10
C LEU A 320 -23.91 -8.22 -2.22
N ALA A 321 -24.51 -8.50 -1.05
CA ALA A 321 -24.03 -9.55 -0.17
C ALA A 321 -23.99 -10.90 -0.92
N SER A 322 -22.79 -11.44 -1.18
CA SER A 322 -22.68 -12.77 -1.78
C SER A 322 -22.98 -13.82 -0.72
N GLY A 323 -24.01 -14.64 -0.96
CA GLY A 323 -24.39 -15.76 -0.12
C GLY A 323 -23.23 -16.74 0.14
N SER A 324 -23.22 -17.30 1.35
CA SER A 324 -22.47 -18.48 1.77
C SER A 324 -20.96 -18.50 1.48
N SER A 325 -20.22 -17.50 1.95
CA SER A 325 -18.76 -17.66 2.18
C SER A 325 -18.50 -17.89 3.68
N ASN A 326 -17.44 -18.64 4.00
CA ASN A 326 -16.97 -18.83 5.37
C ASN A 326 -16.84 -17.45 6.03
N ILE A 327 -17.47 -17.23 7.19
CA ILE A 327 -17.47 -15.93 7.86
C ILE A 327 -16.05 -15.37 8.01
N LYS A 328 -15.04 -16.21 8.28
CA LYS A 328 -13.64 -15.77 8.37
C LYS A 328 -13.10 -15.21 7.05
N GLU A 329 -13.52 -15.77 5.93
CA GLU A 329 -13.12 -15.35 4.59
C GLU A 329 -13.80 -14.04 4.19
N THR A 330 -15.11 -13.89 4.49
CA THR A 330 -15.83 -12.62 4.31
C THR A 330 -15.20 -11.50 5.12
N LEU A 331 -14.83 -11.80 6.37
CA LEU A 331 -14.23 -10.83 7.29
C LEU A 331 -12.79 -10.46 6.89
N SER A 332 -12.06 -11.32 6.16
CA SER A 332 -10.67 -11.09 5.79
C SER A 332 -10.47 -10.39 4.44
N ARG A 333 -11.35 -10.62 3.45
CA ARG A 333 -11.18 -10.17 2.05
C ARG A 333 -11.00 -8.67 1.87
N GLY A 334 -11.62 -7.85 2.72
CA GLY A 334 -11.54 -6.39 2.62
C GLY A 334 -10.68 -5.73 3.69
N ARG A 335 -9.95 -6.49 4.52
CA ARG A 335 -9.10 -5.95 5.59
C ARG A 335 -7.64 -5.87 5.15
N VAL A 336 -6.95 -4.82 5.58
CA VAL A 336 -5.53 -4.60 5.28
C VAL A 336 -4.78 -4.10 6.51
N THR A 337 -3.49 -4.42 6.61
CA THR A 337 -2.56 -3.76 7.53
C THR A 337 -2.08 -2.45 6.91
N ILE A 338 -2.03 -1.38 7.69
CA ILE A 338 -1.48 -0.09 7.28
C ILE A 338 0.00 -0.05 7.64
N GLU A 339 0.83 0.27 6.65
CA GLU A 339 2.26 0.44 6.83
C GLU A 339 2.69 1.81 6.34
N VAL A 340 3.53 2.46 7.13
CA VAL A 340 4.03 3.80 6.82
C VAL A 340 5.54 3.82 6.85
N SER A 341 6.10 4.77 6.12
CA SER A 341 7.50 5.16 6.22
C SER A 341 7.59 6.68 6.38
N PRO A 342 8.53 7.20 7.19
CA PRO A 342 8.74 8.63 7.38
C PRO A 342 8.92 9.42 6.08
#